data_AF-A0A6L5QUD0-F1
#
_entry.id   AF-A0A6L5QUD0-F1
#
_cell.length_a   1.000
_cell.length_b   1.000
_cell.length_c   1.000
_cell.angle_alpha   90.00
_cell.angle_beta   90.00
_cell.angle_gamma   90.00
#
_symmetry.space_group_name_H-M   'P 1'
#
loop_
_entity.id
_entity.type
_entity.pdbx_description
1 polymer ?
#
loop_
_entity_poly.entity_id
_entity_poly.type
_entity_poly.pdbx_seq_one_letter_code
_entity_poly.pdbx_strand_id
1 'polypeptide(L)'
;MQIAKEEMMISQLIEKFEQQQFKGDDFHHLEHLKVAWHYICNESLSVAKEKFHNNVMALVKKLGAENKYHRTLTDFMLDYLFHLRAYLGSDCWQRLEEESLLIVKDAKKLISFYYSDKVIWSDKAKSTYLEPDILALDRASLKLTIEEPAVFKLTEYDSPLIVSIPHNGQLIPHYVLKTMLPSALDSRDTDWYLSQLYSFLDELEVTSIIANYSRYLIDLNRDSSGKALYKSADNTELCPTSTFDLEPLYQEDDQPDVKEIKIRMETYWQPYHQELQRQIRKAKDKFGYAILFEAHSIAQEVPRFFDGKLPDFNFGTNDGKTVDESLTKVLESFDIGHYSKVINARFKGGFITRHYAKPEENIFTIQLELSQANYLDQVKNQVLPEAATSLSAKLKELLAQLKEHSFET
;
A
#
# COMPACT_ATOMS: atom_id res chain seq x y z
N MET A 1 25.04 -6.24 -12.57
CA MET A 1 26.02 -7.33 -12.31
C MET A 1 25.75 -8.04 -10.99
N GLN A 2 25.38 -7.35 -9.92
CA GLN A 2 25.07 -7.96 -8.61
C GLN A 2 23.74 -8.71 -8.58
N ILE A 3 22.66 -8.13 -9.13
CA ILE A 3 21.33 -8.76 -9.25
C ILE A 3 21.40 -10.09 -10.03
N ALA A 4 21.98 -10.08 -11.24
CA ALA A 4 22.13 -11.29 -12.05
C ALA A 4 22.95 -12.40 -11.36
N LYS A 5 23.92 -12.03 -10.51
CA LYS A 5 24.70 -12.98 -9.72
C LYS A 5 23.86 -13.59 -8.60
N GLU A 6 23.01 -12.79 -7.96
CA GLU A 6 22.09 -13.26 -6.92
C GLU A 6 21.00 -14.17 -7.51
N GLU A 7 20.41 -13.81 -8.65
CA GLU A 7 19.43 -14.66 -9.36
C GLU A 7 20.03 -16.03 -9.74
N MET A 8 21.29 -16.05 -10.19
CA MET A 8 22.01 -17.28 -10.47
C MET A 8 22.23 -18.12 -9.20
N MET A 9 22.58 -17.48 -8.07
CA MET A 9 22.73 -18.16 -6.78
C MET A 9 21.40 -18.73 -6.27
N ILE A 10 20.30 -17.99 -6.41
CA ILE A 10 18.96 -18.46 -6.06
C ILE A 10 18.59 -19.66 -6.93
N SER A 11 18.84 -19.59 -8.25
CA SER A 11 18.53 -20.71 -9.15
C SER A 11 19.28 -21.99 -8.78
N GLN A 12 20.57 -21.88 -8.46
CA GLN A 12 21.38 -23.01 -7.96
C GLN A 12 20.86 -23.54 -6.61
N LEU A 13 20.38 -22.65 -5.74
CA LEU A 13 19.77 -23.03 -4.47
C LEU A 13 18.47 -23.83 -4.69
N ILE A 14 17.61 -23.38 -5.61
CA ILE A 14 16.36 -24.09 -5.96
C ILE A 14 16.68 -25.50 -6.48
N GLU A 15 17.60 -25.60 -7.44
CA GLU A 15 17.99 -26.89 -8.02
C GLU A 15 18.52 -27.85 -6.94
N LYS A 16 19.42 -27.36 -6.08
CA LYS A 16 19.97 -28.15 -4.97
C LYS A 16 18.88 -28.61 -4.00
N PHE A 17 17.86 -27.78 -3.76
CA PHE A 17 16.73 -28.11 -2.89
C PHE A 17 15.82 -29.17 -3.50
N GLU A 18 15.42 -28.99 -4.76
CA GLU A 18 14.55 -29.91 -5.48
C GLU A 18 15.20 -31.28 -5.72
N GLN A 19 16.54 -31.35 -5.77
CA GLN A 19 17.31 -32.60 -5.85
C GLN A 19 17.72 -33.16 -4.47
N GLN A 20 17.29 -32.53 -3.37
CA GLN A 20 17.63 -32.86 -1.99
C GLN A 20 19.15 -33.02 -1.77
N GLN A 21 19.97 -32.13 -2.32
CA GLN A 21 21.43 -32.21 -2.30
C GLN A 21 22.10 -31.44 -1.14
N PHE A 22 21.34 -31.08 -0.11
CA PHE A 22 21.90 -30.52 1.12
C PHE A 22 22.51 -31.60 2.01
N LYS A 23 23.51 -31.21 2.82
CA LYS A 23 24.18 -32.07 3.80
C LYS A 23 24.00 -31.46 5.19
N GLY A 24 23.80 -32.31 6.19
CA GLY A 24 23.72 -31.86 7.59
C GLY A 24 22.72 -30.71 7.78
N ASP A 25 23.21 -29.61 8.34
CA ASP A 25 22.42 -28.40 8.63
C ASP A 25 22.62 -27.28 7.59
N ASP A 26 23.13 -27.56 6.38
CA ASP A 26 23.46 -26.56 5.33
C ASP A 26 22.24 -25.79 4.74
N PHE A 27 21.02 -26.03 5.23
CA PHE A 27 19.79 -25.39 4.75
C PHE A 27 19.18 -24.60 5.91
N HIS A 28 19.61 -23.34 6.05
CA HIS A 28 19.17 -22.47 7.14
C HIS A 28 17.92 -21.68 6.76
N HIS A 29 17.45 -20.85 7.68
CA HIS A 29 16.22 -20.07 7.53
C HIS A 29 16.20 -19.21 6.25
N LEU A 30 17.30 -18.56 5.92
CA LEU A 30 17.38 -17.69 4.74
C LEU A 30 17.20 -18.48 3.44
N GLU A 31 17.80 -19.67 3.35
CA GLU A 31 17.64 -20.54 2.19
C GLU A 31 16.19 -21.06 2.06
N HIS A 32 15.53 -21.37 3.18
CA HIS A 32 14.10 -21.73 3.17
C HIS A 32 13.27 -20.58 2.59
N LEU A 33 13.49 -19.35 3.05
CA LEU A 33 12.75 -18.18 2.58
C LEU A 33 12.99 -17.91 1.09
N LYS A 34 14.23 -18.01 0.61
CA LYS A 34 14.55 -17.81 -0.82
C LYS A 34 13.85 -18.82 -1.72
N VAL A 35 13.81 -20.09 -1.31
CA VAL A 35 13.10 -21.15 -2.03
C VAL A 35 11.58 -20.91 -1.99
N ALA A 36 11.03 -20.60 -0.82
CA ALA A 36 9.60 -20.31 -0.66
C ALA A 36 9.18 -19.10 -1.51
N TRP A 37 9.96 -18.03 -1.49
CA TRP A 37 9.75 -16.83 -2.31
C TRP A 37 9.72 -17.16 -3.80
N HIS A 38 10.67 -17.97 -4.28
CA HIS A 38 10.70 -18.41 -5.67
C HIS A 38 9.41 -19.15 -6.04
N TYR A 39 8.93 -20.09 -5.22
CA TYR A 39 7.67 -20.78 -5.50
C TYR A 39 6.46 -19.84 -5.47
N ILE A 40 6.39 -18.91 -4.51
CA ILE A 40 5.31 -17.92 -4.43
C ILE A 40 5.29 -16.97 -5.64
N CYS A 41 6.45 -16.69 -6.24
CA CYS A 41 6.53 -15.84 -7.44
C CYS A 41 6.07 -16.56 -8.71
N ASN A 42 6.25 -17.88 -8.80
CA ASN A 42 6.09 -18.64 -10.05
C ASN A 42 4.88 -19.59 -10.07
N GLU A 43 4.25 -19.84 -8.92
CA GLU A 43 3.15 -20.78 -8.77
C GLU A 43 1.97 -20.14 -8.03
N SER A 44 0.79 -20.77 -8.06
CA SER A 44 -0.29 -20.40 -7.15
C SER A 44 0.08 -20.73 -5.69
N LEU A 45 -0.48 -20.01 -4.72
CA LEU A 45 -0.18 -20.22 -3.30
C LEU A 45 -0.41 -21.67 -2.86
N SER A 46 -1.49 -22.30 -3.31
CA SER A 46 -1.79 -23.71 -2.97
C SER A 46 -0.75 -24.68 -3.54
N VAL A 47 -0.31 -24.47 -4.79
CA VAL A 47 0.73 -25.28 -5.43
C VAL A 47 2.07 -25.05 -4.74
N ALA A 48 2.42 -23.80 -4.44
CA ALA A 48 3.65 -23.44 -3.75
C ALA A 48 3.75 -24.12 -2.36
N LYS A 49 2.67 -24.11 -1.57
CA LYS A 49 2.61 -24.76 -0.24
C LYS A 49 2.85 -26.26 -0.33
N GLU A 50 2.12 -26.96 -1.19
CA GLU A 50 2.28 -28.41 -1.32
C GLU A 50 3.63 -28.78 -1.93
N LYS A 51 4.12 -28.03 -2.93
CA LYS A 51 5.45 -28.25 -3.53
C LYS A 51 6.56 -28.06 -2.49
N PHE A 52 6.50 -26.98 -1.71
CA PHE A 52 7.49 -26.72 -0.66
C PHE A 52 7.43 -27.78 0.43
N HIS A 53 6.23 -28.10 0.93
CA HIS A 53 6.01 -29.16 1.92
C HIS A 53 6.64 -30.50 1.48
N ASN A 54 6.31 -30.97 0.27
CA ASN A 54 6.77 -32.26 -0.24
C ASN A 54 8.30 -32.31 -0.36
N ASN A 55 8.93 -31.23 -0.84
CA ASN A 55 10.38 -31.16 -0.98
C ASN A 55 11.10 -31.08 0.36
N VAL A 56 10.60 -30.28 1.32
CA VAL A 56 11.16 -30.26 2.69
C VAL A 56 11.03 -31.63 3.33
N MET A 57 9.87 -32.28 3.22
CA MET A 57 9.65 -33.63 3.77
C MET A 57 10.61 -34.67 3.18
N ALA A 58 10.81 -34.65 1.86
CA ALA A 58 11.79 -35.52 1.20
C ALA A 58 13.22 -35.26 1.70
N LEU A 59 13.58 -33.98 1.88
CA LEU A 59 14.90 -33.57 2.37
C LEU A 59 15.14 -34.02 3.82
N VAL A 60 14.22 -33.71 4.74
CA VAL A 60 14.39 -34.10 6.16
C VAL A 60 14.38 -35.61 6.33
N LYS A 61 13.65 -36.35 5.49
CA LYS A 61 13.69 -37.82 5.46
C LYS A 61 15.04 -38.37 5.03
N LYS A 62 15.64 -37.79 3.99
CA LYS A 62 17.00 -38.15 3.54
C LYS A 62 18.06 -37.85 4.61
N LEU A 63 17.83 -36.82 5.42
CA LEU A 63 18.73 -36.41 6.50
C LEU A 63 18.44 -37.09 7.85
N GLY A 64 17.36 -37.87 7.98
CA GLY A 64 16.93 -38.48 9.25
C GLY A 64 16.53 -37.45 10.31
N ALA A 65 15.92 -36.35 9.90
CA ALA A 65 15.58 -35.19 10.73
C ALA A 65 14.08 -34.84 10.67
N GLU A 66 13.19 -35.81 10.44
CA GLU A 66 11.75 -35.57 10.28
C GLU A 66 11.12 -34.88 11.50
N ASN A 67 11.68 -35.09 12.69
CA ASN A 67 11.25 -34.43 13.93
C ASN A 67 11.48 -32.92 13.95
N LYS A 68 12.33 -32.38 13.06
CA LYS A 68 12.53 -30.93 12.89
C LYS A 68 11.44 -30.28 12.02
N TYR A 69 10.67 -31.08 11.27
CA TYR A 69 9.63 -30.54 10.39
C TYR A 69 8.41 -30.04 11.16
N HIS A 70 7.82 -28.96 10.67
CA HIS A 70 6.66 -28.34 11.28
C HIS A 70 5.70 -27.79 10.21
N ARG A 71 4.54 -28.44 10.05
CA ARG A 71 3.56 -28.08 9.01
C ARG A 71 3.04 -26.65 9.17
N THR A 72 2.61 -26.27 10.37
CA THR A 72 2.05 -24.92 10.58
C THR A 72 3.06 -23.80 10.28
N LEU A 73 4.29 -23.90 10.79
CA LEU A 73 5.34 -22.93 10.52
C LEU A 73 5.67 -22.83 9.02
N THR A 74 5.70 -23.96 8.32
CA THR A 74 5.97 -23.99 6.88
C THR A 74 4.89 -23.22 6.11
N ASP A 75 3.63 -23.61 6.32
CA ASP A 75 2.50 -23.03 5.59
C ASP A 75 2.31 -21.55 5.94
N PHE A 76 2.43 -21.18 7.22
CA PHE A 76 2.36 -19.79 7.68
C PHE A 76 3.44 -18.92 7.03
N MET A 77 4.68 -19.40 6.91
CA MET A 77 5.75 -18.63 6.26
C MET A 77 5.47 -18.38 4.78
N LEU A 78 4.89 -19.35 4.06
CA LEU A 78 4.47 -19.15 2.67
C LEU A 78 3.29 -18.18 2.55
N ASP A 79 2.30 -18.29 3.43
CA ASP A 79 1.18 -17.33 3.48
C ASP A 79 1.72 -15.92 3.78
N TYR A 80 2.65 -15.78 4.72
CA TYR A 80 3.27 -14.51 5.07
C TYR A 80 4.03 -13.90 3.90
N LEU A 81 4.86 -14.69 3.22
CA LEU A 81 5.59 -14.25 2.02
C LEU A 81 4.64 -13.87 0.89
N PHE A 82 3.49 -14.55 0.76
CA PHE A 82 2.46 -14.20 -0.23
C PHE A 82 1.84 -12.83 0.04
N HIS A 83 1.41 -12.55 1.27
CA HIS A 83 0.90 -11.22 1.64
C HIS A 83 1.99 -10.15 1.49
N LEU A 84 3.24 -10.49 1.86
CA LEU A 84 4.36 -9.57 1.75
C LEU A 84 4.71 -9.23 0.31
N ARG A 85 4.70 -10.21 -0.60
CA ARG A 85 4.85 -9.99 -2.05
C ARG A 85 3.83 -8.99 -2.58
N ALA A 86 2.58 -9.18 -2.19
CA ALA A 86 1.50 -8.30 -2.61
C ALA A 86 1.63 -6.88 -2.03
N TYR A 87 2.06 -6.75 -0.77
CA TYR A 87 2.36 -5.47 -0.13
C TYR A 87 3.51 -4.73 -0.82
N LEU A 88 4.61 -5.41 -1.10
CA LEU A 88 5.78 -4.83 -1.76
C LEU A 88 5.52 -4.49 -3.24
N GLY A 89 4.56 -5.16 -3.87
CA GLY A 89 4.31 -5.05 -5.31
C GLY A 89 5.55 -5.43 -6.13
N SER A 90 6.30 -6.43 -5.67
CA SER A 90 7.59 -6.81 -6.27
C SER A 90 7.90 -8.28 -6.07
N ASP A 91 8.52 -8.88 -7.09
CA ASP A 91 9.04 -10.25 -7.07
C ASP A 91 10.55 -10.29 -6.72
N CYS A 92 11.15 -9.12 -6.44
CA CYS A 92 12.57 -8.99 -6.15
C CYS A 92 12.89 -9.42 -4.71
N TRP A 93 13.71 -10.47 -4.58
CA TRP A 93 14.18 -10.95 -3.26
C TRP A 93 14.90 -9.85 -2.46
N GLN A 94 15.80 -9.10 -3.11
CA GLN A 94 16.60 -8.08 -2.44
C GLN A 94 15.71 -7.02 -1.76
N ARG A 95 14.62 -6.62 -2.42
CA ARG A 95 13.67 -5.67 -1.87
C ARG A 95 12.96 -6.22 -0.63
N LEU A 96 12.56 -7.49 -0.64
CA LEU A 96 12.01 -8.15 0.54
C LEU A 96 13.02 -8.14 1.69
N GLU A 97 14.27 -8.49 1.40
CA GLU A 97 15.32 -8.59 2.42
C GLU A 97 15.62 -7.23 3.07
N GLU A 98 15.59 -6.15 2.30
CA GLU A 98 15.82 -4.77 2.77
C GLU A 98 14.62 -4.21 3.56
N GLU A 99 13.39 -4.44 3.08
CA GLU A 99 12.18 -3.80 3.64
C GLU A 99 11.49 -4.65 4.73
N SER A 100 11.85 -5.93 4.89
CA SER A 100 11.12 -6.89 5.75
C SER A 100 12.02 -7.62 6.73
N LEU A 101 12.76 -6.85 7.54
CA LEU A 101 13.80 -7.37 8.42
C LEU A 101 13.31 -8.39 9.45
N LEU A 102 12.05 -8.34 9.89
CA LEU A 102 11.56 -9.22 10.95
C LEU A 102 11.48 -10.68 10.50
N ILE A 103 10.93 -10.97 9.31
CA ILE A 103 10.88 -12.33 8.79
C ILE A 103 12.30 -12.88 8.55
N VAL A 104 13.24 -12.04 8.12
CA VAL A 104 14.62 -12.43 7.83
C VAL A 104 15.43 -12.67 9.10
N LYS A 105 15.34 -11.77 10.09
CA LYS A 105 16.24 -11.74 11.25
C LYS A 105 15.68 -12.39 12.51
N ASP A 106 14.35 -12.40 12.69
CA ASP A 106 13.71 -12.94 13.89
C ASP A 106 12.33 -13.53 13.60
N ALA A 107 12.33 -14.60 12.80
CA ALA A 107 11.15 -15.39 12.48
C ALA A 107 10.38 -15.84 13.73
N LYS A 108 11.07 -16.19 14.82
CA LYS A 108 10.43 -16.61 16.06
C LYS A 108 9.60 -15.47 16.66
N LYS A 109 10.17 -14.26 16.71
CA LYS A 109 9.43 -13.08 17.15
C LYS A 109 8.27 -12.76 16.23
N LEU A 110 8.45 -12.89 14.91
CA LEU A 110 7.35 -12.73 13.95
C LEU A 110 6.17 -13.65 14.29
N ILE A 111 6.42 -14.95 14.42
CA ILE A 111 5.39 -15.96 14.73
C ILE A 111 4.63 -15.62 16.02
N SER A 112 5.32 -15.09 17.03
CA SER A 112 4.71 -14.75 18.33
C SER A 112 3.64 -13.63 18.26
N PHE A 113 3.59 -12.86 17.17
CA PHE A 113 2.50 -11.89 16.96
C PHE A 113 1.19 -12.55 16.52
N TYR A 114 1.26 -13.74 15.91
CA TYR A 114 0.14 -14.43 15.30
C TYR A 114 -0.28 -15.67 16.08
N TYR A 115 0.67 -16.34 16.76
CA TYR A 115 0.41 -17.59 17.47
C TYR A 115 0.75 -17.57 18.96
N SER A 116 -0.23 -18.09 19.69
CA SER A 116 -0.14 -19.01 20.81
C SER A 116 1.09 -19.90 20.94
N ASP A 117 1.89 -19.84 22.01
CA ASP A 117 2.80 -20.97 22.33
C ASP A 117 2.01 -22.28 22.48
N LYS A 118 0.79 -22.21 23.03
CA LYS A 118 -0.13 -23.35 23.16
C LYS A 118 -0.52 -23.96 21.81
N VAL A 119 -0.74 -23.11 20.81
CA VAL A 119 -1.17 -23.55 19.48
C VAL A 119 0.03 -23.98 18.64
N ILE A 120 1.02 -23.11 18.49
CA ILE A 120 2.13 -23.36 17.56
C ILE A 120 3.00 -24.52 18.00
N TRP A 121 3.18 -24.76 19.31
CA TRP A 121 3.99 -25.89 19.78
C TRP A 121 3.19 -27.17 20.06
N SER A 122 1.91 -27.21 19.69
CA SER A 122 1.09 -28.43 19.80
C SER A 122 1.53 -29.50 18.80
N ASP A 123 1.34 -30.78 19.14
CA ASP A 123 1.66 -31.88 18.21
C ASP A 123 0.83 -31.82 16.93
N LYS A 124 -0.41 -31.31 17.02
CA LYS A 124 -1.26 -31.10 15.85
C LYS A 124 -0.67 -30.08 14.87
N ALA A 125 -0.05 -29.01 15.37
CA ALA A 125 0.56 -27.97 14.54
C ALA A 125 1.77 -28.48 13.73
N LYS A 126 2.44 -29.54 14.21
CA LYS A 126 3.54 -30.19 13.49
C LYS A 126 3.07 -30.97 12.28
N SER A 127 1.90 -31.62 12.35
CA SER A 127 1.37 -32.49 11.29
C SER A 127 0.32 -31.83 10.38
N THR A 128 -0.34 -30.78 10.84
CA THR A 128 -1.43 -30.12 10.13
C THR A 128 -1.33 -28.61 10.32
N TYR A 129 -1.65 -27.84 9.28
CA TYR A 129 -1.73 -26.40 9.39
C TYR A 129 -2.87 -25.99 10.33
N LEU A 130 -2.57 -25.09 11.27
CA LEU A 130 -3.52 -24.46 12.15
C LEU A 130 -3.50 -22.96 11.89
N GLU A 131 -4.68 -22.33 11.82
CA GLU A 131 -4.78 -20.88 11.69
C GLU A 131 -4.20 -20.17 12.93
N PRO A 132 -3.65 -18.95 12.75
CA PRO A 132 -3.27 -18.07 13.86
C PRO A 132 -4.39 -17.87 14.90
N ASP A 133 -4.04 -17.97 16.20
CA ASP A 133 -4.97 -17.79 17.31
C ASP A 133 -4.87 -16.42 18.03
N ILE A 134 -3.82 -15.63 17.77
CA ILE A 134 -3.66 -14.29 18.35
C ILE A 134 -4.14 -13.20 17.39
N LEU A 135 -3.75 -13.28 16.12
CA LEU A 135 -4.07 -12.28 15.10
C LEU A 135 -4.15 -12.96 13.74
N ALA A 136 -5.18 -12.66 12.96
CA ALA A 136 -5.28 -13.16 11.60
C ALA A 136 -4.16 -12.58 10.72
N LEU A 137 -3.60 -13.41 9.84
CA LEU A 137 -2.62 -12.97 8.85
C LEU A 137 -3.34 -12.34 7.65
N ASP A 138 -3.02 -11.09 7.34
CA ASP A 138 -3.39 -10.39 6.12
C ASP A 138 -2.36 -9.29 5.82
N ARG A 139 -2.46 -8.59 4.68
CA ARG A 139 -1.65 -7.41 4.34
C ARG A 139 -1.74 -6.35 5.43
N ALA A 140 -2.94 -6.08 5.96
CA ALA A 140 -3.11 -5.08 7.01
C ALA A 140 -2.46 -5.46 8.34
N SER A 141 -2.27 -6.76 8.59
CA SER A 141 -1.64 -7.25 9.82
C SER A 141 -0.15 -7.53 9.69
N LEU A 142 0.48 -7.28 8.53
CA LEU A 142 1.92 -7.53 8.33
C LEU A 142 2.79 -6.82 9.37
N LYS A 143 3.87 -7.49 9.79
CA LYS A 143 4.85 -6.93 10.73
C LYS A 143 6.24 -6.96 10.10
N LEU A 144 6.62 -5.83 9.48
CA LEU A 144 7.86 -5.74 8.70
C LEU A 144 9.12 -5.67 9.57
N THR A 145 9.05 -4.93 10.67
CA THR A 145 10.13 -4.78 11.67
C THR A 145 9.58 -4.89 13.09
N ILE A 146 10.46 -4.90 14.11
CA ILE A 146 10.02 -4.85 15.51
C ILE A 146 9.30 -3.53 15.80
N GLU A 147 9.85 -2.43 15.27
CA GLU A 147 9.26 -1.10 15.37
C GLU A 147 8.17 -0.91 14.33
N GLU A 148 7.24 0.00 14.63
CA GLU A 148 6.24 0.44 13.68
C GLU A 148 6.93 1.19 12.53
N PRO A 149 6.57 0.92 11.25
CA PRO A 149 7.07 1.71 10.14
C PRO A 149 6.79 3.21 10.31
N ALA A 150 7.58 4.04 9.62
CA ALA A 150 7.25 5.45 9.53
C ALA A 150 5.83 5.65 9.01
N VAL A 151 5.15 6.74 9.41
CA VAL A 151 3.77 7.04 8.97
C VAL A 151 3.66 7.10 7.44
N PHE A 152 4.71 7.61 6.79
CA PHE A 152 4.81 7.78 5.36
C PHE A 152 6.25 7.56 4.89
N LYS A 153 6.40 7.26 3.60
CA LYS A 153 7.65 7.38 2.86
C LYS A 153 7.71 8.76 2.21
N LEU A 154 8.81 9.47 2.42
CA LEU A 154 9.11 10.75 1.77
C LEU A 154 10.28 10.56 0.82
N THR A 155 10.11 11.00 -0.43
CA THR A 155 11.22 11.22 -1.37
C THR A 155 11.27 12.69 -1.71
N GLU A 156 12.39 13.36 -1.42
CA GLU A 156 12.54 14.80 -1.61
C GLU A 156 13.38 15.16 -2.84
N TYR A 157 12.87 16.11 -3.61
CA TYR A 157 13.61 16.79 -4.68
C TYR A 157 13.45 18.31 -4.58
N ASP A 158 14.23 19.04 -5.36
CA ASP A 158 14.02 20.46 -5.60
C ASP A 158 12.99 20.62 -6.72
N SER A 159 11.70 20.59 -6.36
CA SER A 159 10.58 20.63 -7.30
C SER A 159 9.50 21.62 -6.86
N PRO A 160 8.89 22.39 -7.78
CA PRO A 160 7.70 23.18 -7.49
C PRO A 160 6.44 22.30 -7.34
N LEU A 161 6.49 21.07 -7.87
CA LEU A 161 5.44 20.07 -7.81
C LEU A 161 5.71 19.08 -6.67
N ILE A 162 4.69 18.84 -5.83
CA ILE A 162 4.66 17.83 -4.77
C ILE A 162 3.52 16.85 -5.07
N VAL A 163 3.77 15.55 -4.95
CA VAL A 163 2.74 14.50 -5.05
C VAL A 163 2.43 13.91 -3.68
N SER A 164 1.16 13.96 -3.29
CA SER A 164 0.63 13.37 -2.05
C SER A 164 -0.21 12.15 -2.41
N ILE A 165 0.11 10.99 -1.83
CA ILE A 165 -0.65 9.74 -1.98
C ILE A 165 -1.12 9.26 -0.59
N PRO A 166 -2.20 9.87 -0.06
CA PRO A 166 -2.60 9.69 1.34
C PRO A 166 -3.28 8.35 1.64
N HIS A 167 -3.74 7.63 0.61
CA HIS A 167 -4.54 6.40 0.75
C HIS A 167 -3.85 5.15 0.18
N ASN A 168 -2.54 5.21 -0.07
CA ASN A 168 -1.73 4.06 -0.52
C ASN A 168 -1.44 3.04 0.60
N GLY A 169 -1.50 3.49 1.85
CA GLY A 169 -1.10 2.69 2.99
C GLY A 169 -2.02 1.50 3.20
N GLN A 170 -1.44 0.39 3.67
CA GLN A 170 -2.15 -0.87 3.88
C GLN A 170 -2.09 -1.34 5.33
N LEU A 171 -1.08 -0.88 6.09
CA LEU A 171 -0.83 -1.38 7.43
C LEU A 171 -1.85 -0.85 8.44
N ILE A 172 -2.21 -1.68 9.40
CA ILE A 172 -2.95 -1.28 10.60
C ILE A 172 -2.16 -1.79 11.81
N PRO A 173 -1.80 -0.91 12.77
CA PRO A 173 -1.08 -1.31 13.98
C PRO A 173 -1.82 -2.43 14.69
N HIS A 174 -1.09 -3.45 15.16
CA HIS A 174 -1.71 -4.64 15.77
C HIS A 174 -2.62 -4.32 16.96
N TYR A 175 -2.32 -3.26 17.72
CA TYR A 175 -3.16 -2.86 18.85
C TYR A 175 -4.53 -2.33 18.41
N VAL A 176 -4.63 -1.71 17.22
CA VAL A 176 -5.89 -1.26 16.61
C VAL A 176 -6.58 -2.43 15.92
N LEU A 177 -5.84 -3.21 15.15
CA LEU A 177 -6.43 -4.28 14.35
C LEU A 177 -7.12 -5.35 15.21
N LYS A 178 -6.65 -5.56 16.45
CA LYS A 178 -7.27 -6.47 17.43
C LYS A 178 -8.67 -6.04 17.89
N THR A 179 -9.04 -4.78 17.71
CA THR A 179 -10.38 -4.28 18.06
C THR A 179 -11.29 -4.17 16.83
N MET A 180 -10.76 -4.45 15.64
CA MET A 180 -11.49 -4.40 14.38
C MET A 180 -12.11 -5.75 14.03
N LEU A 181 -13.13 -5.71 13.17
CA LEU A 181 -13.74 -6.87 12.55
C LEU A 181 -12.89 -7.40 11.38
N PRO A 182 -13.09 -8.65 10.95
CA PRO A 182 -12.38 -9.23 9.81
C PRO A 182 -12.51 -8.41 8.51
N SER A 183 -13.56 -7.62 8.36
CA SER A 183 -13.78 -6.67 7.26
C SER A 183 -12.65 -5.64 7.09
N ALA A 184 -11.86 -5.38 8.14
CA ALA A 184 -10.73 -4.45 8.07
C ALA A 184 -9.45 -5.09 7.50
N LEU A 185 -9.34 -6.42 7.50
CA LEU A 185 -8.10 -7.14 7.21
C LEU A 185 -7.63 -6.90 5.78
N ASP A 186 -8.54 -6.98 4.81
CA ASP A 186 -8.20 -6.82 3.39
C ASP A 186 -7.91 -5.37 2.99
N SER A 187 -8.27 -4.39 3.84
CA SER A 187 -8.18 -2.96 3.56
C SER A 187 -8.69 -2.59 2.16
N ARG A 188 -9.82 -3.16 1.74
CA ARG A 188 -10.32 -3.09 0.35
C ARG A 188 -10.49 -1.67 -0.21
N ASP A 189 -10.73 -0.68 0.64
CA ASP A 189 -10.90 0.74 0.24
C ASP A 189 -9.57 1.50 0.05
N THR A 190 -8.45 0.78 -0.03
CA THR A 190 -7.13 1.32 -0.36
C THR A 190 -7.09 1.79 -1.81
N ASP A 191 -6.34 2.86 -2.05
CA ASP A 191 -6.02 3.32 -3.39
C ASP A 191 -4.90 2.44 -3.97
N TRP A 192 -5.29 1.22 -4.37
CA TRP A 192 -4.38 0.10 -4.64
C TRP A 192 -3.32 0.43 -5.69
N TYR A 193 -2.06 0.04 -5.42
CA TYR A 193 -0.92 0.10 -6.34
C TYR A 193 -0.58 1.48 -6.91
N LEU A 194 -1.08 2.57 -6.33
CA LEU A 194 -0.75 3.92 -6.80
C LEU A 194 0.75 4.20 -6.73
N SER A 195 1.45 3.81 -5.67
CA SER A 195 2.90 4.01 -5.60
C SER A 195 3.66 3.34 -6.75
N GLN A 196 3.16 2.21 -7.27
CA GLN A 196 3.74 1.54 -8.45
C GLN A 196 3.39 2.29 -9.73
N LEU A 197 2.14 2.73 -9.87
CA LEU A 197 1.66 3.49 -11.03
C LEU A 197 2.41 4.82 -11.20
N TYR A 198 2.81 5.43 -10.08
CA TYR A 198 3.61 6.66 -9.99
C TYR A 198 5.12 6.39 -9.79
N SER A 199 5.63 5.21 -10.13
CA SER A 199 7.07 4.89 -9.96
C SER A 199 8.02 5.79 -10.77
N PHE A 200 7.52 6.54 -11.75
CA PHE A 200 8.28 7.51 -12.55
C PHE A 200 8.59 8.83 -11.82
N LEU A 201 8.09 9.06 -10.60
CA LEU A 201 8.27 10.34 -9.89
C LEU A 201 9.74 10.68 -9.64
N ASP A 202 10.58 9.66 -9.42
CA ASP A 202 12.04 9.84 -9.28
C ASP A 202 12.67 10.33 -10.59
N GLU A 203 12.22 9.80 -11.73
CA GLU A 203 12.70 10.23 -13.06
C GLU A 203 12.30 11.67 -13.38
N LEU A 204 11.16 12.12 -12.85
CA LEU A 204 10.72 13.51 -12.94
C LEU A 204 11.30 14.38 -11.84
N GLU A 205 12.11 13.86 -10.91
CA GLU A 205 12.60 14.59 -9.73
C GLU A 205 11.47 15.36 -9.02
N VAL A 206 10.35 14.67 -8.72
CA VAL A 206 9.18 15.25 -8.05
C VAL A 206 9.14 14.77 -6.61
N THR A 207 9.02 15.71 -5.67
CA THR A 207 8.86 15.38 -4.25
C THR A 207 7.57 14.59 -4.05
N SER A 208 7.63 13.48 -3.31
CA SER A 208 6.47 12.66 -3.03
C SER A 208 6.36 12.24 -1.57
N ILE A 209 5.12 12.18 -1.07
CA ILE A 209 4.77 11.69 0.27
C ILE A 209 3.69 10.61 0.16
N ILE A 210 4.03 9.40 0.56
CA ILE A 210 3.20 8.20 0.38
C ILE A 210 2.90 7.59 1.73
N ALA A 211 1.62 7.45 2.08
CA ALA A 211 1.20 6.87 3.35
C ALA A 211 1.53 5.37 3.45
N ASN A 212 1.93 4.91 4.63
CA ASN A 212 2.17 3.48 4.91
C ASN A 212 0.98 2.81 5.61
N TYR A 213 0.15 3.59 6.32
CA TYR A 213 -0.99 3.11 7.09
C TYR A 213 -2.31 3.27 6.34
N SER A 214 -3.18 2.27 6.51
CA SER A 214 -4.50 2.20 5.87
C SER A 214 -5.41 3.33 6.32
N ARG A 215 -6.25 3.80 5.39
CA ARG A 215 -7.30 4.79 5.69
C ARG A 215 -8.29 4.30 6.76
N TYR A 216 -8.42 2.99 6.96
CA TYR A 216 -9.23 2.41 8.05
C TYR A 216 -8.67 2.72 9.43
N LEU A 217 -7.36 2.96 9.55
CA LEU A 217 -6.78 3.47 10.78
C LEU A 217 -7.21 4.92 10.99
N ILE A 218 -6.92 5.77 10.01
CA ILE A 218 -7.23 7.20 9.99
C ILE A 218 -7.10 7.74 8.56
N ASP A 219 -8.13 8.43 8.09
CA ASP A 219 -8.17 9.02 6.75
C ASP A 219 -7.41 10.36 6.73
N LEU A 220 -6.21 10.35 6.14
CA LEU A 220 -5.35 11.53 6.00
C LEU A 220 -5.95 12.63 5.11
N ASN A 221 -6.99 12.34 4.32
CA ASN A 221 -7.69 13.31 3.50
C ASN A 221 -9.05 13.72 4.11
N ARG A 222 -9.14 13.73 5.45
CA ARG A 222 -10.26 14.26 6.24
C ARG A 222 -9.81 15.33 7.23
N ASP A 223 -10.74 16.23 7.53
CA ASP A 223 -10.56 17.30 8.53
C ASP A 223 -10.41 16.68 9.92
N SER A 224 -9.36 17.06 10.65
CA SER A 224 -9.08 16.55 11.99
C SER A 224 -10.15 16.92 13.03
N SER A 225 -10.98 17.94 12.76
CA SER A 225 -12.14 18.27 13.59
C SER A 225 -13.35 17.35 13.37
N GLY A 226 -13.31 16.45 12.39
CA GLY A 226 -14.42 15.57 12.02
C GLY A 226 -15.52 16.26 11.20
N LYS A 227 -15.29 17.49 10.74
CA LYS A 227 -16.25 18.22 9.90
C LYS A 227 -16.45 17.51 8.57
N ALA A 228 -17.71 17.18 8.27
CA ALA A 228 -18.09 16.58 6.99
C ALA A 228 -17.71 17.49 5.80
N LEU A 229 -17.17 16.88 4.75
CA LEU A 229 -16.71 17.57 3.55
C LEU A 229 -17.90 18.03 2.69
N TYR A 230 -18.84 17.12 2.43
CA TYR A 230 -20.03 17.36 1.62
C TYR A 230 -21.29 17.32 2.48
N LYS A 231 -21.95 18.46 2.70
CA LYS A 231 -23.10 18.57 3.63
C LYS A 231 -24.31 17.70 3.28
N SER A 232 -24.48 17.30 2.02
CA SER A 232 -25.65 16.59 1.52
C SER A 232 -25.32 15.25 0.86
N ALA A 233 -24.12 14.73 1.11
CA ALA A 233 -23.68 13.42 0.60
C ALA A 233 -23.19 12.55 1.76
N ASP A 234 -23.11 11.25 1.52
CA ASP A 234 -22.40 10.34 2.42
C ASP A 234 -20.90 10.68 2.41
N ASN A 235 -20.32 10.79 3.61
CA ASN A 235 -18.90 11.05 3.82
C ASN A 235 -18.34 9.97 4.72
N THR A 236 -17.09 9.57 4.46
CA THR A 236 -16.33 8.82 5.46
C THR A 236 -15.83 9.75 6.57
N GLU A 237 -15.67 9.20 7.77
CA GLU A 237 -15.14 9.89 8.94
C GLU A 237 -13.60 9.98 8.92
N LEU A 238 -13.05 10.78 9.84
CA LEU A 238 -11.60 10.83 10.10
C LEU A 238 -11.05 9.46 10.51
N CYS A 239 -11.76 8.73 11.37
CA CYS A 239 -11.48 7.33 11.70
C CYS A 239 -12.69 6.51 11.23
N PRO A 240 -12.63 5.91 10.03
CA PRO A 240 -13.76 5.21 9.45
C PRO A 240 -14.28 4.09 10.35
N THR A 241 -15.60 3.96 10.44
CA THR A 241 -16.27 2.87 11.19
C THR A 241 -16.94 1.84 10.27
N SER A 242 -16.98 2.10 8.97
CA SER A 242 -17.49 1.19 7.95
C SER A 242 -16.67 1.28 6.65
N THR A 243 -16.71 0.20 5.87
CA THR A 243 -16.16 0.15 4.51
C THR A 243 -17.01 0.99 3.53
N PHE A 244 -16.56 1.14 2.29
CA PHE A 244 -17.35 1.77 1.23
C PHE A 244 -18.65 1.00 0.91
N ASP A 245 -18.71 -0.30 1.22
CA ASP A 245 -19.92 -1.12 1.10
C ASP A 245 -20.82 -1.10 2.34
N LEU A 246 -20.51 -0.23 3.31
CA LEU A 246 -21.21 -0.11 4.61
C LEU A 246 -21.07 -1.36 5.51
N GLU A 247 -20.06 -2.19 5.28
CA GLU A 247 -19.71 -3.27 6.21
C GLU A 247 -19.02 -2.66 7.44
N PRO A 248 -19.44 -2.99 8.67
CA PRO A 248 -18.84 -2.41 9.87
C PRO A 248 -17.38 -2.84 10.03
N LEU A 249 -16.51 -1.91 10.43
CA LEU A 249 -15.10 -2.17 10.75
C LEU A 249 -14.88 -2.51 12.23
N TYR A 250 -15.86 -2.22 13.08
CA TYR A 250 -15.82 -2.41 14.53
C TYR A 250 -17.15 -2.97 15.03
N GLN A 251 -17.13 -3.64 16.18
CA GLN A 251 -18.33 -3.78 16.99
C GLN A 251 -18.75 -2.39 17.51
N GLU A 252 -20.04 -2.20 17.81
CA GLU A 252 -20.57 -0.90 18.22
C GLU A 252 -19.84 -0.33 19.46
N ASP A 253 -19.55 -1.17 20.45
CA ASP A 253 -18.84 -0.78 21.68
C ASP A 253 -17.31 -0.66 21.53
N ASP A 254 -16.74 -1.10 20.40
CA ASP A 254 -15.28 -1.11 20.13
C ASP A 254 -14.84 -0.03 19.13
N GLN A 255 -15.76 0.86 18.74
CA GLN A 255 -15.45 2.01 17.88
C GLN A 255 -14.42 2.94 18.54
N PRO A 256 -13.57 3.64 17.75
CA PRO A 256 -12.56 4.53 18.29
C PRO A 256 -13.20 5.68 19.07
N ASP A 257 -12.93 5.73 20.37
CA ASP A 257 -13.38 6.81 21.24
C ASP A 257 -12.58 8.11 21.02
N VAL A 258 -12.97 9.19 21.70
CA VAL A 258 -12.30 10.50 21.60
C VAL A 258 -10.80 10.42 21.92
N LYS A 259 -10.40 9.54 22.85
CA LYS A 259 -9.01 9.38 23.25
C LYS A 259 -8.21 8.65 22.17
N GLU A 260 -8.76 7.59 21.61
CA GLU A 260 -8.15 6.82 20.52
C GLU A 260 -8.04 7.68 19.26
N ILE A 261 -9.09 8.42 18.89
CA ILE A 261 -9.06 9.36 17.75
C ILE A 261 -7.94 10.38 17.94
N LYS A 262 -7.79 10.94 19.16
CA LYS A 262 -6.71 11.88 19.47
C LYS A 262 -5.33 11.25 19.30
N ILE A 263 -5.12 10.03 19.81
CA ILE A 263 -3.85 9.31 19.66
C ILE A 263 -3.54 9.08 18.18
N ARG A 264 -4.51 8.62 17.38
CA ARG A 264 -4.31 8.40 15.95
C ARG A 264 -4.01 9.69 15.20
N MET A 265 -4.69 10.77 15.57
CA MET A 265 -4.43 12.10 15.01
C MET A 265 -3.00 12.56 15.29
N GLU A 266 -2.55 12.50 16.54
CA GLU A 266 -1.21 12.93 16.94
C GLU A 266 -0.11 12.02 16.35
N THR A 267 -0.39 10.72 16.18
CA THR A 267 0.60 9.73 15.74
C THR A 267 0.71 9.64 14.21
N TYR A 268 -0.39 9.75 13.47
CA TYR A 268 -0.41 9.49 12.02
C TYR A 268 -0.82 10.71 11.21
N TRP A 269 -1.95 11.34 11.55
CA TRP A 269 -2.45 12.49 10.77
C TRP A 269 -1.52 13.69 10.86
N GLN A 270 -1.16 14.10 12.07
CA GLN A 270 -0.38 15.30 12.30
C GLN A 270 1.01 15.26 11.66
N PRO A 271 1.81 14.17 11.78
CA PRO A 271 3.11 14.11 11.11
C PRO A 271 3.00 14.20 9.58
N TYR A 272 2.01 13.56 8.97
CA TYR A 272 1.79 13.63 7.52
C TYR A 272 1.51 15.07 7.08
N HIS A 273 0.58 15.74 7.77
CA HIS A 273 0.18 17.11 7.44
C HIS A 273 1.27 18.15 7.72
N GLN A 274 2.08 17.94 8.76
CA GLN A 274 3.24 18.79 9.05
C GLN A 274 4.29 18.68 7.95
N GLU A 275 4.59 17.47 7.49
CA GLU A 275 5.56 17.24 6.43
C GLU A 275 5.06 17.80 5.09
N LEU A 276 3.79 17.59 4.76
CA LEU A 276 3.16 18.16 3.57
C LEU A 276 3.26 19.70 3.57
N GLN A 277 2.95 20.35 4.71
CA GLN A 277 3.09 21.79 4.84
C GLN A 277 4.56 22.26 4.74
N ARG A 278 5.51 21.45 5.19
CA ARG A 278 6.95 21.76 5.04
C ARG A 278 7.34 21.74 3.57
N GLN A 279 6.92 20.72 2.81
CA GLN A 279 7.26 20.60 1.39
C GLN A 279 6.62 21.71 0.54
N ILE A 280 5.36 22.06 0.82
CA ILE A 280 4.69 23.19 0.15
C ILE A 280 5.45 24.49 0.37
N ARG A 281 5.84 24.78 1.63
CA ARG A 281 6.64 25.99 1.94
C ARG A 281 7.99 25.97 1.25
N LYS A 282 8.71 24.84 1.30
CA LYS A 282 10.01 24.67 0.64
C LYS A 282 9.93 24.93 -0.86
N ALA A 283 8.91 24.40 -1.53
CA ALA A 283 8.68 24.65 -2.96
C ALA A 283 8.38 26.13 -3.23
N LYS A 284 7.43 26.72 -2.50
CA LYS A 284 7.07 28.13 -2.64
C LYS A 284 8.25 29.08 -2.40
N ASP A 285 9.02 28.86 -1.35
CA ASP A 285 10.17 29.71 -1.00
C ASP A 285 11.27 29.67 -2.08
N LYS A 286 11.40 28.54 -2.78
CA LYS A 286 12.43 28.33 -3.81
C LYS A 286 11.99 28.76 -5.20
N PHE A 287 10.75 28.44 -5.59
CA PHE A 287 10.25 28.62 -6.95
C PHE A 287 9.27 29.79 -7.09
N GLY A 288 8.84 30.40 -5.99
CA GLY A 288 7.82 31.47 -5.97
C GLY A 288 6.37 30.97 -5.97
N TYR A 289 6.18 29.65 -6.15
CA TYR A 289 4.89 28.97 -6.14
C TYR A 289 5.05 27.51 -5.72
N ALA A 290 3.94 26.85 -5.39
CA ALA A 290 3.90 25.41 -5.16
C ALA A 290 2.64 24.80 -5.78
N ILE A 291 2.78 23.64 -6.41
CA ILE A 291 1.66 22.82 -6.90
C ILE A 291 1.64 21.53 -6.07
N LEU A 292 0.56 21.30 -5.34
CA LEU A 292 0.30 20.02 -4.68
C LEU A 292 -0.67 19.18 -5.53
N PHE A 293 -0.21 18.02 -5.96
CA PHE A 293 -1.01 17.04 -6.67
C PHE A 293 -1.40 15.89 -5.74
N GLU A 294 -2.70 15.72 -5.48
CA GLU A 294 -3.24 14.59 -4.72
C GLU A 294 -3.61 13.45 -5.67
N ALA A 295 -2.87 12.34 -5.58
CA ALA A 295 -3.13 11.14 -6.36
C ALA A 295 -4.05 10.19 -5.58
N HIS A 296 -5.17 9.84 -6.20
CA HIS A 296 -6.17 8.94 -5.66
C HIS A 296 -6.66 7.92 -6.68
N SER A 297 -7.23 6.83 -6.20
CA SER A 297 -7.97 5.88 -7.03
C SER A 297 -9.04 5.14 -6.26
N ILE A 298 -10.13 4.83 -6.95
CA ILE A 298 -11.28 4.14 -6.38
C ILE A 298 -11.82 3.09 -7.36
N ALA A 299 -12.49 2.06 -6.83
CA ALA A 299 -13.24 1.11 -7.64
C ALA A 299 -14.19 1.84 -8.62
N GLN A 300 -14.35 1.31 -9.82
CA GLN A 300 -15.11 1.99 -10.88
C GLN A 300 -16.59 2.17 -10.52
N GLU A 301 -17.13 1.31 -9.66
CA GLU A 301 -18.51 1.33 -9.20
C GLU A 301 -18.50 1.28 -7.67
N VAL A 302 -18.93 2.38 -7.03
CA VAL A 302 -19.11 2.46 -5.57
C VAL A 302 -20.46 3.09 -5.30
N PRO A 303 -21.54 2.28 -5.21
CA PRO A 303 -22.91 2.76 -5.10
C PRO A 303 -23.17 3.68 -3.90
N ARG A 304 -22.35 3.56 -2.84
CA ARG A 304 -22.39 4.47 -1.69
C ARG A 304 -22.14 5.93 -2.08
N PHE A 305 -21.30 6.17 -3.08
CA PHE A 305 -20.83 7.53 -3.41
C PHE A 305 -21.34 8.05 -4.73
N PHE A 306 -21.60 7.21 -5.74
CA PHE A 306 -22.04 7.66 -7.05
C PHE A 306 -22.78 6.55 -7.81
N ASP A 307 -23.67 6.97 -8.71
CA ASP A 307 -24.41 6.06 -9.58
C ASP A 307 -23.58 5.68 -10.80
N GLY A 308 -23.63 4.40 -11.17
CA GLY A 308 -23.00 3.87 -12.38
C GLY A 308 -21.47 3.85 -12.32
N LYS A 309 -20.86 3.94 -13.51
CA LYS A 309 -19.41 3.84 -13.69
C LYS A 309 -18.74 5.20 -13.64
N LEU A 310 -17.68 5.28 -12.84
CA LEU A 310 -16.83 6.47 -12.78
C LEU A 310 -16.05 6.66 -14.10
N PRO A 311 -15.95 7.90 -14.62
CA PRO A 311 -14.97 8.25 -15.65
C PRO A 311 -13.53 7.89 -15.23
N ASP A 312 -12.64 7.81 -16.20
CA ASP A 312 -11.28 7.30 -15.97
C ASP A 312 -10.39 8.28 -15.21
N PHE A 313 -10.46 9.56 -15.58
CA PHE A 313 -9.76 10.68 -14.95
C PHE A 313 -10.77 11.68 -14.38
N ASN A 314 -10.81 11.83 -13.06
CA ASN A 314 -11.70 12.79 -12.39
C ASN A 314 -10.84 13.82 -11.66
N PHE A 315 -10.65 14.98 -12.28
CA PHE A 315 -9.92 16.08 -11.66
C PHE A 315 -10.80 16.83 -10.69
N GLY A 316 -10.25 17.15 -9.51
CA GLY A 316 -10.89 17.97 -8.49
C GLY A 316 -10.08 19.22 -8.21
N THR A 317 -10.66 20.40 -8.43
CA THR A 317 -10.04 21.70 -8.17
C THR A 317 -10.93 22.63 -7.33
N ASN A 318 -11.85 22.06 -6.56
CA ASN A 318 -12.86 22.77 -5.78
C ASN A 318 -13.63 23.79 -6.63
N ASP A 319 -14.16 23.35 -7.77
CA ASP A 319 -14.87 24.20 -8.74
C ASP A 319 -14.00 25.39 -9.20
N GLY A 320 -12.70 25.13 -9.44
CA GLY A 320 -11.72 26.12 -9.90
C GLY A 320 -11.08 26.98 -8.80
N LYS A 321 -11.45 26.79 -7.53
CA LYS A 321 -10.97 27.62 -6.42
C LYS A 321 -9.57 27.27 -5.91
N THR A 322 -9.00 26.14 -6.34
CA THR A 322 -7.67 25.69 -5.87
C THR A 322 -6.58 25.83 -6.93
N VAL A 323 -6.92 26.38 -8.10
CA VAL A 323 -6.05 26.59 -9.25
C VAL A 323 -6.31 27.98 -9.83
N ASP A 324 -5.43 28.47 -10.71
CA ASP A 324 -5.70 29.65 -11.52
C ASP A 324 -6.25 29.24 -12.91
N GLU A 325 -6.47 30.24 -13.77
CA GLU A 325 -6.93 30.02 -15.14
C GLU A 325 -5.89 29.24 -15.98
N SER A 326 -4.60 29.46 -15.75
CA SER A 326 -3.53 28.83 -16.53
C SER A 326 -3.45 27.33 -16.26
N LEU A 327 -3.51 26.89 -15.00
CA LEU A 327 -3.60 25.48 -14.62
C LEU A 327 -4.93 24.85 -15.03
N THR A 328 -6.03 25.60 -14.98
CA THR A 328 -7.33 25.11 -15.48
C THR A 328 -7.21 24.72 -16.95
N LYS A 329 -6.58 25.57 -17.77
CA LYS A 329 -6.33 25.27 -19.19
C LYS A 329 -5.48 24.03 -19.38
N VAL A 330 -4.42 23.83 -18.57
CA VAL A 330 -3.60 22.61 -18.61
C VAL A 330 -4.47 21.37 -18.43
N LEU A 331 -5.34 21.36 -17.41
CA LEU A 331 -6.23 20.22 -17.14
C LEU A 331 -7.27 20.00 -18.25
N GLU A 332 -7.83 21.07 -18.79
CA GLU A 332 -8.81 21.02 -19.88
C GLU A 332 -8.18 20.50 -21.18
N SER A 333 -6.99 20.99 -21.54
CA SER A 333 -6.30 20.62 -22.78
C SER A 333 -5.50 19.32 -22.70
N PHE A 334 -5.26 18.79 -21.49
CA PHE A 334 -4.46 17.57 -21.31
C PHE A 334 -5.03 16.40 -22.12
N ASP A 335 -4.18 15.83 -22.99
CA ASP A 335 -4.50 14.68 -23.84
C ASP A 335 -4.46 13.37 -23.04
N ILE A 336 -5.65 12.96 -22.63
CA ILE A 336 -5.91 11.69 -21.96
C ILE A 336 -5.99 10.49 -22.92
N GLY A 337 -5.73 10.66 -24.22
CA GLY A 337 -5.79 9.57 -25.20
C GLY A 337 -7.19 8.96 -25.29
N HIS A 338 -7.29 7.64 -25.08
CA HIS A 338 -8.54 6.89 -25.21
C HIS A 338 -9.39 6.87 -23.94
N TYR A 339 -8.89 7.40 -22.83
CA TYR A 339 -9.59 7.43 -21.56
C TYR A 339 -10.78 8.42 -21.61
N SER A 340 -11.57 8.45 -20.54
CA SER A 340 -12.58 9.48 -20.30
C SER A 340 -12.12 10.46 -19.21
N LYS A 341 -12.47 11.74 -19.33
CA LYS A 341 -12.05 12.80 -18.40
C LYS A 341 -13.21 13.67 -17.99
N VAL A 342 -13.28 14.01 -16.71
CA VAL A 342 -14.16 15.04 -16.15
C VAL A 342 -13.40 15.92 -15.16
N ILE A 343 -13.85 17.16 -14.99
CA ILE A 343 -13.30 18.12 -14.04
C ILE A 343 -14.43 18.60 -13.13
N ASN A 344 -14.24 18.53 -11.81
CA ASN A 344 -15.18 18.94 -10.77
C ASN A 344 -16.58 18.30 -10.87
N ALA A 345 -16.64 17.04 -11.32
CA ALA A 345 -17.85 16.23 -11.28
C ALA A 345 -18.10 15.70 -9.85
N ARG A 346 -18.07 14.39 -9.64
CA ARG A 346 -18.26 13.78 -8.32
C ARG A 346 -17.13 14.13 -7.34
N PHE A 347 -15.89 14.10 -7.83
CA PHE A 347 -14.70 14.39 -7.05
C PHE A 347 -14.25 15.82 -7.33
N LYS A 348 -14.45 16.70 -6.33
CA LYS A 348 -14.13 18.13 -6.43
C LYS A 348 -12.92 18.53 -5.58
N GLY A 349 -12.11 17.59 -5.15
CA GLY A 349 -11.02 17.83 -4.19
C GLY A 349 -11.45 17.57 -2.74
N GLY A 350 -10.62 16.80 -2.03
CA GLY A 350 -10.74 16.41 -0.64
C GLY A 350 -10.36 17.50 0.35
N PHE A 351 -10.11 17.10 1.60
CA PHE A 351 -9.65 18.02 2.65
C PHE A 351 -8.31 18.65 2.30
N ILE A 352 -7.30 17.85 1.96
CA ILE A 352 -5.95 18.31 1.65
C ILE A 352 -5.98 19.32 0.50
N THR A 353 -6.60 18.96 -0.64
CA THR A 353 -6.82 19.86 -1.78
C THR A 353 -7.38 21.21 -1.32
N ARG A 354 -8.47 21.21 -0.55
CA ARG A 354 -9.12 22.47 -0.13
C ARG A 354 -8.34 23.25 0.92
N HIS A 355 -7.69 22.54 1.84
CA HIS A 355 -7.06 23.13 3.01
C HIS A 355 -5.75 23.83 2.67
N TYR A 356 -4.96 23.24 1.77
CA TYR A 356 -3.64 23.76 1.43
C TYR A 356 -3.65 24.75 0.26
N ALA A 357 -4.71 24.77 -0.54
CA ALA A 357 -4.84 25.74 -1.62
C ALA A 357 -4.92 27.16 -1.08
N LYS A 358 -4.03 28.00 -1.61
CA LYS A 358 -4.02 29.45 -1.46
C LYS A 358 -3.56 30.10 -2.77
N PRO A 359 -4.40 30.09 -3.83
CA PRO A 359 -4.00 30.62 -5.13
C PRO A 359 -3.55 32.08 -5.06
N GLU A 360 -4.13 32.88 -4.18
CA GLU A 360 -3.73 34.28 -3.91
C GLU A 360 -2.32 34.42 -3.33
N GLU A 361 -1.77 33.34 -2.77
CA GLU A 361 -0.39 33.26 -2.33
C GLU A 361 0.46 32.29 -3.18
N ASN A 362 0.06 32.01 -4.42
CA ASN A 362 0.72 31.09 -5.38
C ASN A 362 0.88 29.65 -4.87
N ILE A 363 -0.08 29.14 -4.09
CA ILE A 363 -0.15 27.73 -3.70
C ILE A 363 -1.38 27.11 -4.34
N PHE A 364 -1.16 26.21 -5.28
CA PHE A 364 -2.21 25.55 -6.06
C PHE A 364 -2.29 24.08 -5.70
N THR A 365 -3.49 23.51 -5.77
CA THR A 365 -3.68 22.09 -5.51
C THR A 365 -4.62 21.46 -6.52
N ILE A 366 -4.34 20.24 -6.94
CA ILE A 366 -5.12 19.46 -7.89
C ILE A 366 -5.30 18.07 -7.30
N GLN A 367 -6.54 17.57 -7.21
CA GLN A 367 -6.80 16.16 -7.01
C GLN A 367 -7.02 15.46 -8.34
N LEU A 368 -6.49 14.25 -8.47
CA LEU A 368 -6.89 13.30 -9.51
C LEU A 368 -7.38 12.02 -8.85
N GLU A 369 -8.66 11.71 -9.06
CA GLU A 369 -9.25 10.41 -8.74
C GLU A 369 -9.29 9.54 -10.01
N LEU A 370 -8.54 8.44 -10.00
CA LEU A 370 -8.49 7.45 -11.08
C LEU A 370 -9.49 6.32 -10.83
N SER A 371 -10.17 5.87 -11.89
CA SER A 371 -10.86 4.58 -11.86
C SER A 371 -9.83 3.45 -11.81
N GLN A 372 -9.89 2.59 -10.78
CA GLN A 372 -9.00 1.43 -10.62
C GLN A 372 -9.11 0.44 -11.80
N ALA A 373 -10.25 0.43 -12.52
CA ALA A 373 -10.43 -0.41 -13.71
C ALA A 373 -9.40 -0.14 -14.82
N ASN A 374 -8.72 1.00 -14.80
CA ASN A 374 -7.71 1.36 -15.80
C ASN A 374 -6.38 0.64 -15.64
N TYR A 375 -6.14 0.00 -14.50
CA TYR A 375 -4.85 -0.64 -14.22
C TYR A 375 -4.94 -1.87 -13.29
N LEU A 376 -6.13 -2.20 -12.78
CA LEU A 376 -6.34 -3.25 -11.77
C LEU A 376 -7.45 -4.22 -12.20
N ASP A 377 -7.17 -5.52 -12.16
CA ASP A 377 -8.20 -6.56 -12.09
C ASP A 377 -8.79 -6.52 -10.68
N GLN A 378 -9.92 -5.83 -10.51
CA GLN A 378 -10.57 -5.60 -9.22
C GLN A 378 -11.07 -6.90 -8.57
N VAL A 379 -11.31 -7.97 -9.34
CA VAL A 379 -11.74 -9.27 -8.79
C VAL A 379 -10.56 -9.99 -8.16
N LYS A 380 -9.39 -9.94 -8.81
CA LYS A 380 -8.18 -10.60 -8.31
C LYS A 380 -7.32 -9.71 -7.42
N ASN A 381 -7.62 -8.41 -7.37
CA ASN A 381 -6.77 -7.36 -6.81
C ASN A 381 -5.31 -7.48 -7.33
N GLN A 382 -5.17 -7.53 -8.66
CA GLN A 382 -3.89 -7.69 -9.36
C GLN A 382 -3.72 -6.66 -10.47
N VAL A 383 -2.56 -6.02 -10.51
CA VAL A 383 -2.22 -5.03 -11.54
C VAL A 383 -2.27 -5.67 -12.93
N LEU A 384 -2.87 -4.97 -13.89
CA LEU A 384 -2.86 -5.28 -15.32
C LEU A 384 -1.64 -4.61 -15.96
N PRO A 385 -0.53 -5.33 -16.25
CA PRO A 385 0.76 -4.69 -16.52
C PRO A 385 0.78 -3.74 -17.71
N GLU A 386 0.15 -4.14 -18.83
CA GLU A 386 0.11 -3.33 -20.06
C GLU A 386 -0.74 -2.06 -19.87
N ALA A 387 -1.89 -2.20 -19.20
CA ALA A 387 -2.79 -1.09 -18.91
C ALA A 387 -2.15 -0.11 -17.91
N ALA A 388 -1.53 -0.63 -16.84
CA ALA A 388 -0.80 0.16 -15.86
C ALA A 388 0.38 0.91 -16.50
N THR A 389 1.13 0.28 -17.40
CA THR A 389 2.24 0.93 -18.13
C THR A 389 1.73 2.07 -19.00
N SER A 390 0.64 1.85 -19.74
CA SER A 390 0.02 2.86 -20.61
C SER A 390 -0.52 4.05 -19.82
N LEU A 391 -1.20 3.78 -18.69
CA LEU A 391 -1.71 4.80 -17.79
C LEU A 391 -0.59 5.58 -17.10
N SER A 392 0.45 4.87 -16.63
CA SER A 392 1.63 5.47 -16.01
C SER A 392 2.33 6.46 -16.96
N ALA A 393 2.46 6.12 -18.24
CA ALA A 393 3.00 7.02 -19.26
C ALA A 393 2.17 8.31 -19.38
N LYS A 394 0.83 8.22 -19.35
CA LYS A 394 -0.06 9.39 -19.38
C LYS A 394 0.04 10.23 -18.11
N LEU A 395 0.12 9.61 -16.94
CA LEU A 395 0.34 10.33 -15.69
C LEU A 395 1.69 11.04 -15.67
N LYS A 396 2.73 10.42 -16.25
CA LYS A 396 4.04 11.04 -16.41
C LYS A 396 4.00 12.27 -17.29
N GLU A 397 3.31 12.20 -18.43
CA GLU A 397 3.08 13.37 -19.31
C GLU A 397 2.39 14.51 -18.58
N LEU A 398 1.32 14.21 -17.82
CA LEU A 398 0.59 15.21 -17.03
C LEU A 398 1.49 15.88 -15.97
N LEU A 399 2.19 15.08 -15.16
CA LEU A 399 3.01 15.61 -14.08
C LEU A 399 4.24 16.37 -14.61
N ALA A 400 4.78 15.98 -15.77
CA ALA A 400 5.80 16.75 -16.46
C ALA A 400 5.28 18.14 -16.87
N GLN A 401 4.10 18.19 -17.50
CA GLN A 401 3.46 19.47 -17.87
C GLN A 401 3.20 20.36 -16.64
N LEU A 402 2.70 19.79 -15.54
CA LEU A 402 2.47 20.54 -14.30
C LEU A 402 3.77 21.03 -13.65
N LYS A 403 4.84 20.21 -13.68
CA LYS A 403 6.14 20.58 -13.14
C LYS A 403 6.79 21.71 -13.93
N GLU A 404 6.68 21.66 -15.26
CA GLU A 404 7.25 22.66 -16.18
C GLU A 404 6.39 23.92 -16.29
N HIS A 405 5.15 23.90 -15.77
CA HIS A 405 4.25 25.04 -15.80
C HIS A 405 4.83 26.26 -15.09
N SER A 406 4.94 27.36 -15.84
CA SER A 406 5.39 28.66 -15.34
C SER A 406 4.20 29.59 -15.16
N PHE A 407 4.08 30.20 -13.98
CA PHE A 407 3.16 31.31 -13.78
C PHE A 407 3.80 32.59 -14.30
N GLU A 408 3.08 33.33 -15.15
CA GLU A 408 3.49 34.69 -15.53
C GLU A 408 3.48 35.57 -14.27
N THR A 409 4.66 36.06 -13.87
CA THR A 409 4.85 36.95 -12.72
C THR A 409 4.47 38.39 -13.02
#